data_AF-A0A6M4BVG6-F1
#
_entry.id   AF-A0A6M4BVG6-F1
#
_cell.length_a   1.000
_cell.length_b   1.000
_cell.length_c   1.000
_cell.angle_alpha   90.00
_cell.angle_beta   90.00
_cell.angle_gamma   90.00
#
_symmetry.space_group_name_H-M   'P 1'
#
loop_
_entity.id
_entity.type
_entity.pdbx_description
1 polymer ?
#
loop_
_entity_poly.entity_id
_entity_poly.type
_entity_poly.pdbx_seq_one_letter_code
_entity_poly.pdbx_strand_id
1 'polypeptide(L)'
;DGAFECLVEAARHYPNNPRIWLHLAECCVKKCCSDEAQQYTVKKLGSGPHTRILLAKENKEKYSPIGESFAIPSLSLEFAALCLRNAETLLPNQEPPADVTTPTIQAPPGPPINWIQRCEIKN
;
A
#
# COMPACT_ATOMS: atom_id res chain seq x y z
N ASP A 1 2.32 4.96 -23.47
CA ASP A 1 3.42 4.25 -22.80
C ASP A 1 4.59 5.11 -22.35
N GLY A 2 5.04 6.13 -23.11
CA GLY A 2 6.20 6.95 -22.71
C GLY A 2 6.14 7.61 -21.32
N ALA A 3 4.96 7.98 -20.82
CA ALA A 3 4.81 8.55 -19.48
C ALA A 3 5.07 7.52 -18.35
N PHE A 4 4.72 6.24 -18.58
CA PHE A 4 4.93 5.17 -17.60
C PHE A 4 6.41 4.89 -17.41
N GLU A 5 7.17 4.74 -18.50
CA GLU A 5 8.62 4.52 -18.46
C GLU A 5 9.36 5.67 -17.75
N CYS A 6 8.98 6.92 -18.03
CA CYS A 6 9.55 8.08 -17.33
C CYS A 6 9.27 8.05 -15.83
N LEU A 7 8.08 7.62 -15.41
CA LEU A 7 7.71 7.51 -14.00
C LEU A 7 8.40 6.32 -13.31
N VAL A 8 8.62 5.21 -14.02
CA VAL A 8 9.40 4.07 -13.53
C VAL A 8 10.83 4.52 -13.25
N GLU A 9 11.43 5.27 -14.18
CA GLU A 9 12.79 5.79 -13.98
C GLU A 9 12.84 6.84 -12.85
N ALA A 10 11.82 7.68 -12.72
CA ALA A 10 11.71 8.63 -11.61
C ALA A 10 11.58 7.92 -10.25
N ALA A 11 10.86 6.80 -10.17
CA ALA A 11 10.70 6.02 -8.94
C ALA A 11 12.03 5.41 -8.46
N ARG A 12 12.95 5.10 -9.39
CA ARG A 12 14.31 4.62 -9.06
C ARG A 12 15.17 5.71 -8.42
N HIS A 13 15.00 6.96 -8.86
CA HIS A 13 15.73 8.11 -8.33
C HIS A 13 15.11 8.69 -7.06
N TYR A 14 13.79 8.58 -6.92
CA TYR A 14 13.02 9.18 -5.83
C TYR A 14 12.07 8.18 -5.18
N PRO A 15 12.57 7.06 -4.61
CA PRO A 15 11.73 5.99 -4.06
C PRO A 15 10.91 6.45 -2.85
N ASN A 16 11.32 7.52 -2.16
CA ASN A 16 10.63 8.06 -0.99
C ASN A 16 9.54 9.09 -1.33
N ASN A 17 9.26 9.32 -2.61
CA ASN A 17 8.23 10.26 -3.03
C ASN A 17 6.90 9.54 -3.30
N PRO A 18 5.90 9.62 -2.39
CA PRO A 18 4.61 8.93 -2.56
C PRO A 18 3.84 9.37 -3.82
N ARG A 19 4.09 10.58 -4.32
CA ARG A 19 3.40 11.10 -5.52
C ARG A 19 3.81 10.34 -6.78
N ILE A 20 5.06 9.92 -6.88
CA ILE A 20 5.54 9.16 -8.05
C ILE A 20 4.86 7.79 -8.10
N TRP A 21 4.78 7.13 -6.94
CA TRP A 21 4.07 5.86 -6.80
C TRP A 21 2.57 5.99 -7.12
N LEU A 22 1.92 7.06 -6.67
CA LEU A 22 0.52 7.35 -7.01
C LEU A 22 0.33 7.52 -8.53
N HIS A 23 1.20 8.30 -9.19
CA HIS A 23 1.11 8.49 -10.64
C HIS A 23 1.39 7.21 -11.43
N LEU A 24 2.30 6.34 -10.97
CA LEU A 24 2.49 5.01 -11.56
C LEU A 24 1.22 4.17 -11.47
N ALA A 25 0.55 4.17 -10.31
CA ALA A 25 -0.71 3.48 -10.12
C ALA A 25 -1.81 4.04 -11.04
N GLU A 26 -1.91 5.37 -11.17
CA GLU A 26 -2.86 6.02 -12.08
C GLU A 26 -2.65 5.62 -13.54
N CYS A 27 -1.40 5.54 -14.00
CA CYS A 27 -1.08 5.07 -15.36
C CYS A 27 -1.58 3.65 -15.59
N CYS A 28 -1.35 2.74 -14.63
CA CYS A 28 -1.79 1.36 -14.72
C CYS A 28 -3.32 1.24 -14.74
N VAL A 29 -4.01 1.91 -13.80
CA VAL A 29 -5.47 1.92 -13.73
C VAL A 29 -6.08 2.51 -15.00
N LYS A 30 -5.54 3.63 -15.50
CA LYS A 30 -6.04 4.26 -16.74
C LYS A 30 -5.89 3.32 -17.94
N LYS A 31 -4.77 2.59 -18.05
CA LYS A 31 -4.57 1.67 -19.17
C LYS A 31 -5.53 0.47 -19.06
N CYS A 32 -5.61 -0.17 -17.90
CA CYS A 32 -6.48 -1.34 -17.69
C CYS A 32 -7.96 -0.96 -17.80
N CYS A 33 -8.41 0.12 -17.17
CA CYS A 33 -9.80 0.56 -17.25
C CYS A 33 -10.18 1.21 -18.59
N SER A 34 -9.23 1.66 -19.42
CA SER A 34 -9.53 2.08 -20.79
C SER A 34 -9.68 0.89 -21.73
N ASP A 35 -9.02 -0.24 -21.44
CA ASP A 35 -9.14 -1.50 -22.19
C ASP A 35 -10.38 -2.30 -21.73
N GLU A 36 -10.69 -2.22 -20.44
CA GLU A 36 -11.74 -2.98 -19.75
C GLU A 36 -12.90 -2.08 -19.26
N ALA A 37 -13.18 -0.96 -19.94
CA ALA A 37 -14.11 0.11 -19.51
C ALA A 37 -15.57 -0.33 -19.24
N GLN A 38 -15.88 -1.62 -19.32
CA GLN A 38 -17.22 -2.16 -19.16
C GLN A 38 -17.57 -2.67 -17.74
N GLN A 39 -16.62 -2.88 -16.80
CA GLN A 39 -16.93 -3.69 -15.59
C GLN A 39 -16.42 -3.21 -14.22
N TYR A 40 -15.91 -1.99 -14.10
CA TYR A 40 -15.47 -1.47 -12.79
C TYR A 40 -16.46 -0.45 -12.24
N THR A 41 -17.05 -0.75 -11.08
CA THR A 41 -17.81 0.22 -10.30
C THR A 41 -16.85 0.96 -9.37
N VAL A 42 -16.59 2.24 -9.65
CA VAL A 42 -15.81 3.11 -8.78
C VAL A 42 -16.76 3.84 -7.82
N LYS A 43 -16.68 3.53 -6.52
CA LYS A 43 -17.44 4.21 -5.46
C LYS A 43 -16.50 5.03 -4.58
N LYS A 44 -16.75 6.33 -4.51
CA LYS A 44 -16.12 7.22 -3.54
C LYS A 44 -16.78 7.00 -2.17
N LEU A 45 -16.00 6.58 -1.19
CA LEU A 45 -16.44 6.41 0.20
C LEU A 45 -15.85 7.54 1.05
N GLY A 46 -16.72 8.31 1.68
CA GLY A 46 -16.33 9.44 2.53
C GLY A 46 -16.12 10.76 1.78
N SER A 47 -15.87 11.81 2.56
CA SER A 47 -15.64 13.18 2.11
C SER A 47 -14.46 13.79 2.86
N GLY A 48 -13.71 14.69 2.22
CA GLY A 48 -12.52 15.32 2.79
C GLY A 48 -11.25 14.47 2.69
N PRO A 49 -10.24 14.71 3.55
CA PRO A 49 -8.92 14.05 3.47
C PRO A 49 -8.95 12.54 3.71
N HIS A 50 -10.08 11.98 4.16
CA HIS A 50 -10.30 10.54 4.37
C HIS A 50 -11.14 9.89 3.25
N THR A 51 -11.14 10.48 2.06
CA THR A 51 -11.79 9.90 0.90
C THR A 51 -11.10 8.58 0.54
N ARG A 52 -11.84 7.47 0.61
CA ARG A 52 -11.41 6.16 0.15
C ARG A 52 -12.06 5.89 -1.20
N ILE A 53 -11.29 5.42 -2.18
CA ILE A 53 -11.84 5.01 -3.47
C ILE A 53 -11.99 3.49 -3.45
N LEU A 54 -13.23 3.02 -3.48
CA LEU A 54 -13.53 1.61 -3.64
C LEU A 54 -13.60 1.30 -5.14
N LEU A 55 -12.64 0.54 -5.65
CA LEU A 55 -12.75 -0.10 -6.96
C LEU A 55 -13.30 -1.51 -6.78
N ALA A 56 -14.46 -1.78 -7.36
CA ALA A 56 -15.03 -3.13 -7.44
C ALA A 56 -15.07 -3.58 -8.91
N LYS A 57 -14.40 -4.70 -9.22
CA LYS A 57 -14.49 -5.40 -10.51
C LYS A 57 -15.64 -6.41 -10.43
N GLU A 58 -16.62 -6.32 -11.31
CA GLU A 58 -17.52 -7.46 -11.54
C GLU A 58 -16.78 -8.45 -12.45
N ASN A 59 -15.95 -9.34 -11.90
CA ASN A 59 -15.41 -10.45 -12.69
C ASN A 59 -15.82 -11.81 -12.12
N LYS A 60 -16.46 -12.60 -12.99
CA LYS A 60 -16.81 -14.02 -12.79
C LYS A 60 -15.64 -14.97 -13.00
N GLU A 61 -14.47 -14.46 -13.35
CA GLU A 61 -13.31 -15.27 -13.70
C GLU A 61 -12.26 -15.20 -12.59
N LYS A 62 -11.92 -16.40 -12.13
CA LYS A 62 -11.03 -16.68 -11.00
C LYS A 62 -9.73 -15.91 -11.18
N TYR A 63 -9.46 -15.00 -10.25
CA TYR A 63 -8.12 -14.48 -9.99
C TYR A 63 -7.17 -15.68 -9.95
N SER A 64 -6.34 -15.85 -10.99
CA SER A 64 -5.30 -16.86 -11.01
C SER A 64 -4.04 -16.22 -10.44
N PRO A 65 -3.59 -16.60 -9.22
CA PRO A 65 -2.40 -16.03 -8.60
C PRO A 65 -1.13 -16.74 -9.12
N ILE A 66 -1.00 -16.90 -10.43
CA ILE A 66 0.06 -17.71 -11.02
C ILE A 66 1.07 -16.80 -11.72
N GLY A 67 2.11 -16.47 -10.95
CA GLY A 67 3.48 -16.50 -11.48
C GLY A 67 4.00 -15.29 -12.23
N GLU A 68 3.41 -14.10 -12.12
CA GLU A 68 4.03 -12.91 -12.70
C GLU A 68 5.02 -12.27 -11.72
N SER A 69 6.27 -12.13 -12.16
CA SER A 69 7.32 -11.44 -11.42
C SER A 69 6.89 -10.01 -11.06
N PHE A 70 6.49 -9.79 -9.80
CA PHE A 70 6.18 -8.47 -9.24
C PHE A 70 7.36 -7.47 -9.27
N ALA A 71 8.57 -7.96 -9.60
CA ALA A 71 9.77 -7.15 -9.70
C ALA A 71 9.92 -6.42 -11.05
N ILE A 72 9.12 -6.78 -12.07
CA ILE A 72 9.19 -6.13 -13.39
C ILE A 72 8.06 -5.09 -13.47
N PRO A 73 8.38 -3.81 -13.70
CA PRO A 73 7.37 -2.77 -13.92
C PRO A 73 6.53 -3.12 -15.15
N SER A 74 5.23 -3.33 -14.96
CA SER A 74 4.28 -3.62 -16.04
C SER A 74 3.03 -2.76 -15.89
N LEU A 75 2.40 -2.38 -17.01
CA LEU A 75 1.11 -1.68 -17.01
C LEU A 75 -0.04 -2.65 -16.65
N SER A 76 -0.10 -3.05 -15.39
CA SER A 76 -1.06 -4.01 -14.86
C SER A 76 -1.72 -3.51 -13.56
N LEU A 77 -2.90 -4.05 -13.23
CA LEU A 77 -3.57 -3.74 -11.97
C LEU A 77 -2.80 -4.25 -10.75
N GLU A 78 -2.10 -5.38 -10.88
CA GLU A 78 -1.25 -5.93 -9.82
C GLU A 78 -0.08 -5.00 -9.51
N PHE A 79 0.56 -4.45 -10.55
CA PHE A 79 1.60 -3.43 -10.38
C PHE A 79 1.04 -2.13 -9.80
N ALA A 80 -0.17 -1.72 -10.20
CA ALA A 80 -0.87 -0.58 -9.60
C ALA A 80 -1.06 -0.75 -8.08
N ALA A 81 -1.49 -1.93 -7.64
CA ALA A 81 -1.69 -2.25 -6.23
C ALA A 81 -0.36 -2.20 -5.44
N LEU A 82 0.73 -2.68 -6.04
CA LEU A 82 2.07 -2.56 -5.46
C LEU A 82 2.49 -1.10 -5.31
N CYS A 83 2.30 -0.28 -6.35
CA CYS A 83 2.60 1.15 -6.30
C CYS A 83 1.80 1.86 -5.21
N LEU A 84 0.51 1.56 -5.04
CA LEU A 84 -0.31 2.13 -3.98
C LEU A 84 0.20 1.75 -2.59
N ARG A 85 0.63 0.50 -2.39
CA ARG A 85 1.22 0.06 -1.13
C ARG A 85 2.53 0.79 -0.84
N ASN A 86 3.38 0.98 -1.85
CA ASN A 86 4.60 1.78 -1.71
C ASN A 86 4.31 3.25 -1.38
N ALA A 87 3.23 3.82 -1.94
CA ALA A 87 2.81 5.17 -1.59
C ALA A 87 2.34 5.26 -0.13
N GLU A 88 1.55 4.28 0.31
CA GLU A 88 1.00 4.22 1.67
C GLU A 88 2.08 4.14 2.75
N THR A 89 3.13 3.33 2.55
CA THR A 89 4.24 3.21 3.51
C THR A 89 5.04 4.50 3.70
N LEU A 90 4.96 5.42 2.73
CA LEU A 90 5.63 6.72 2.77
C LEU A 90 4.78 7.83 3.39
N LEU A 91 3.50 7.56 3.66
CA LEU A 91 2.65 8.51 4.35
C LEU A 91 3.00 8.53 5.84
N PRO A 92 3.06 9.71 6.48
CA PRO A 92 3.21 9.77 7.93
C PRO A 92 2.04 9.04 8.58
N ASN A 93 2.33 8.16 9.55
CA ASN A 93 1.32 7.45 10.33
C ASN A 93 0.24 8.44 10.75
N GLN A 94 -0.98 8.23 10.26
CA GLN A 94 -2.14 8.92 10.80
C GLN A 94 -2.46 8.26 12.14
N GLU A 95 -1.64 8.53 13.15
CA GLU A 95 -2.10 8.34 14.52
C GLU A 95 -3.33 9.25 14.68
N PRO A 96 -4.51 8.70 15.03
CA PRO A 96 -5.61 9.54 15.43
C PRO A 96 -5.15 10.38 16.64
N PRO A 97 -5.66 11.63 16.82
CA PRO A 97 -5.43 12.34 18.07
C PRO A 97 -5.84 11.42 19.22
N ALA A 98 -4.89 11.14 20.10
CA ALA A 98 -5.05 10.25 21.25
C ALA A 98 -6.09 10.83 22.21
N ASP A 99 -7.35 10.46 22.02
CA ASP A 99 -8.45 10.70 22.96
C ASP A 99 -9.51 9.60 22.83
N VAL A 100 -9.15 8.34 23.11
CA VAL A 100 -10.14 7.34 23.56
C VAL A 100 -9.51 6.40 24.57
N THR A 101 -9.86 6.66 25.83
CA THR A 101 -9.79 5.79 27.00
C THR A 101 -10.04 4.32 26.66
N THR A 102 -8.99 3.50 26.66
CA THR A 102 -9.09 2.03 26.72
C THR A 102 -8.51 1.57 28.05
N PRO A 103 -9.26 0.79 28.88
CA PRO A 103 -8.72 0.29 30.13
C PRO A 103 -7.60 -0.71 29.81
N THR A 104 -6.38 -0.33 30.17
CA THR A 104 -5.19 -1.16 30.04
C THR A 104 -5.33 -2.37 30.96
N ILE A 105 -5.57 -3.56 30.41
CA ILE A 105 -5.24 -4.81 31.11
C ILE A 105 -3.73 -4.93 31.04
N GLN A 106 -3.05 -4.31 32.01
CA GLN A 106 -1.62 -4.51 32.25
C GLN A 106 -1.44 -5.89 32.89
N ALA A 107 -0.76 -6.80 32.19
CA ALA A 107 -0.12 -7.91 32.85
C ALA A 107 0.97 -7.35 33.79
N PRO A 108 1.18 -7.91 35.00
CA PRO A 108 2.13 -7.37 35.96
C PRO A 108 3.53 -7.20 35.34
N PRO A 109 4.21 -6.07 35.55
CA PRO A 109 5.57 -5.89 35.08
C PRO A 109 6.46 -6.95 35.73
N GLY A 110 7.06 -7.81 34.91
CA GLY A 110 8.10 -8.71 35.36
C GLY A 110 9.28 -7.91 35.94
N PRO A 111 10.04 -8.48 36.89
CA PRO A 111 11.18 -7.79 37.48
C PRO A 111 12.18 -7.34 36.39
N PRO A 112 12.78 -6.14 36.53
CA PRO A 112 13.67 -5.60 35.52
C PRO A 112 14.90 -6.49 35.39
N ILE A 113 15.05 -7.11 34.22
CA ILE A 113 16.21 -7.94 33.87
C ILE A 113 17.39 -7.01 33.62
N ASN A 114 18.46 -7.15 34.41
CA ASN A 114 19.70 -6.42 34.22
C ASN A 114 20.43 -6.91 32.96
N TRP A 115 21.17 -6.05 32.26
CA TRP A 115 21.85 -6.36 31.00
C TRP A 115 22.77 -7.58 31.08
N ILE A 116 23.31 -7.88 32.27
CA ILE A 116 24.13 -9.07 32.55
C ILE A 116 23.34 -10.37 32.35
N GLN A 117 22.08 -10.42 32.80
CA GLN A 117 21.21 -11.60 32.66
C GLN A 117 20.73 -11.81 31.21
N ARG A 118 20.74 -10.75 30.40
CA ARG A 118 20.34 -10.81 28.98
C ARG A 118 21.40 -11.49 28.11
N CYS A 119 22.66 -11.46 28.53
CA CYS A 119 23.77 -12.13 27.83
C CYS A 119 23.77 -13.65 28.05
N GLU A 120 23.34 -14.13 29.22
CA GLU A 120 23.36 -15.58 29.54
C GLU A 120 22.25 -16.39 28.86
N ILE A 121 21.18 -15.76 28.39
CA ILE A 121 20.06 -16.44 27.68
C ILE A 121 20.45 -16.83 26.24
N LYS A 122 21.59 -16.35 25.73
CA LYS A 122 22.03 -16.58 24.35
C LYS A 122 23.16 -17.60 24.22
N ASN A 123 23.29 -18.55 25.15
CA ASN A 123 24.21 -19.67 25.03
C ASN A 123 23.51 -21.01 25.19
#